data_AF-A0A0H5NTW6-F1
#
_entry.id   AF-A0A0H5NTW6-F1
#
_cell.length_a   1.000
_cell.length_b   1.000
_cell.length_c   1.000
_cell.angle_alpha   90.00
_cell.angle_beta   90.00
_cell.angle_gamma   90.00
#
_symmetry.space_group_name_H-M   'P 1'
#
loop_
_entity.id
_entity.type
_entity.pdbx_description
1 polymer ?
#
loop_
_entity_poly.entity_id
_entity_poly.type
_entity_poly.pdbx_seq_one_letter_code
_entity_poly.pdbx_strand_id
1 'polypeptide(L)'
;MLGVLALICSIVWIKALTTEDADTAAMACNSPSPAAEPGAEPAPALGQRVGASRLEEVEPAPLAESKVRVLNANNQRGQAADVASRLGDLGFGSAPGTQYGNDPIYVNGDLECMGQIRFGVNGRPAAATVQLVVPCAELIEDQRTDETVDLVLGSLFRGIQPSNDAEEVLRSLKNPAPGDSPKIDIDLLEAARTARC
;
A
#
# COMPACT_ATOMS: atom_id res chain seq x y z
N MET A 1 -6.04 50.23 5.37
CA MET A 1 -7.02 49.13 5.31
C MET A 1 -6.97 48.39 3.98
N LEU A 2 -7.04 49.07 2.83
CA LEU A 2 -6.95 48.48 1.48
C LEU A 2 -5.68 47.64 1.23
N GLY A 3 -4.50 48.10 1.67
CA GLY A 3 -3.24 47.36 1.46
C GLY A 3 -3.13 46.03 2.23
N VAL A 4 -3.77 45.93 3.39
CA VAL A 4 -3.79 44.69 4.20
C VAL A 4 -4.69 43.64 3.54
N LEU A 5 -5.83 44.08 3.00
CA LEU A 5 -6.77 43.22 2.28
C LEU A 5 -6.15 42.65 0.98
N ALA A 6 -5.41 43.48 0.23
CA ALA A 6 -4.70 43.02 -0.96
C ALA A 6 -3.63 41.97 -0.62
N LEU A 7 -2.88 42.17 0.46
CA LEU A 7 -1.84 41.22 0.89
C LEU A 7 -2.43 39.87 1.30
N ILE A 8 -3.53 39.88 2.06
CA ILE A 8 -4.22 38.65 2.48
C ILE A 8 -4.77 37.90 1.25
N CYS A 9 -5.41 38.61 0.31
CA CYS A 9 -5.88 38.00 -0.94
C CYS A 9 -4.74 37.34 -1.71
N SER A 10 -3.59 38.02 -1.88
CA SER A 10 -2.44 37.45 -2.59
C SER A 10 -1.91 36.20 -1.88
N ILE A 11 -1.82 36.20 -0.55
CA ILE A 11 -1.37 35.03 0.21
C ILE A 11 -2.35 33.87 0.04
N VAL A 12 -3.66 34.14 0.07
CA VAL A 12 -4.70 33.11 -0.14
C VAL A 12 -4.62 32.53 -1.54
N TRP A 13 -4.45 33.35 -2.58
CA TRP A 13 -4.31 32.87 -3.96
C TRP A 13 -3.01 32.09 -4.18
N ILE A 14 -1.90 32.53 -3.61
CA ILE A 14 -0.63 31.77 -3.66
C ILE A 14 -0.82 30.42 -2.97
N LYS A 15 -1.41 30.40 -1.77
CA LYS A 15 -1.71 29.15 -1.05
C LYS A 15 -2.65 28.25 -1.84
N ALA A 16 -3.69 28.79 -2.46
CA ALA A 16 -4.61 28.02 -3.28
C ALA A 16 -3.93 27.45 -4.54
N LEU A 17 -3.04 28.22 -5.18
CA LEU A 17 -2.27 27.78 -6.36
C LEU A 17 -1.14 26.79 -6.02
N THR A 18 -0.64 26.80 -4.78
CA THR A 18 0.45 25.91 -4.33
C THR A 18 -0.06 24.77 -3.46
N THR A 19 -1.36 24.65 -3.22
CA THR A 19 -1.92 23.47 -2.57
C THR A 19 -2.10 22.45 -3.68
N GLU A 20 -1.15 21.52 -3.79
CA GLU A 20 -1.36 20.31 -4.57
C GLU A 20 -2.55 19.58 -3.94
N ASP A 21 -3.54 19.23 -4.78
CA ASP A 21 -4.73 18.52 -4.32
C ASP A 21 -4.32 17.30 -3.50
N ALA A 22 -4.81 17.21 -2.27
CA ALA A 22 -4.63 16.05 -1.40
C ALA A 22 -5.42 14.82 -1.88
N ASP A 23 -5.86 14.81 -3.14
CA ASP A 23 -6.61 13.76 -3.85
C ASP A 23 -5.68 12.63 -4.38
N THR A 24 -4.45 12.56 -3.89
CA THR A 24 -3.50 11.47 -4.18
C THR A 24 -3.12 10.69 -2.92
N ALA A 25 -3.56 11.14 -1.74
CA ALA A 25 -3.27 10.46 -0.48
C ALA A 25 -4.18 9.24 -0.33
N ALA A 26 -3.59 8.07 -0.07
CA ALA A 26 -4.34 6.86 0.28
C ALA A 26 -5.33 7.16 1.41
N MET A 27 -6.61 6.81 1.22
CA MET A 27 -7.65 7.07 2.22
C MET A 27 -7.30 6.34 3.53
N ALA A 28 -7.24 7.07 4.63
CA ALA A 28 -7.00 6.50 5.95
C ALA A 28 -8.11 5.51 6.31
N CYS A 29 -7.73 4.30 6.75
CA CYS A 29 -8.70 3.27 7.11
C CYS A 29 -9.21 3.47 8.55
N ASN A 30 -10.42 3.01 8.83
CA ASN A 30 -10.95 2.92 10.19
C ASN A 30 -10.05 2.07 11.10
N SER A 31 -10.11 2.28 12.41
CA SER A 31 -9.45 1.38 13.38
C SER A 31 -10.31 0.13 13.61
N PRO A 32 -9.71 -1.04 13.90
CA PRO A 32 -10.45 -2.29 14.09
C PRO A 32 -11.42 -2.19 15.26
N SER A 33 -12.63 -2.72 15.10
CA SER A 33 -13.58 -2.84 16.21
C SER A 33 -13.16 -3.95 17.19
N PRO A 34 -13.56 -3.86 18.47
CA PRO A 34 -13.36 -4.94 19.43
C PRO A 34 -13.95 -6.26 18.92
N ALA A 35 -13.32 -7.38 19.24
CA ALA A 35 -13.82 -8.70 18.89
C ALA A 35 -15.27 -8.87 19.37
N ALA A 36 -16.15 -9.36 18.49
CA ALA A 36 -17.57 -9.52 18.79
C ALA A 36 -17.84 -10.64 19.82
N GLU A 37 -16.91 -11.60 19.97
CA GLU A 37 -17.06 -12.73 20.89
C GLU A 37 -16.57 -12.39 22.30
N PRO A 38 -17.38 -12.63 23.35
CA PRO A 38 -16.95 -12.46 24.74
C PRO A 38 -15.77 -13.40 25.06
N GLY A 39 -14.64 -12.83 25.48
CA GLY A 39 -13.45 -13.59 25.87
C GLY A 39 -12.49 -13.94 24.72
N ALA A 40 -12.71 -13.39 23.52
CA ALA A 40 -11.73 -13.48 22.45
C ALA A 40 -10.38 -12.87 22.89
N GLU A 41 -9.28 -13.47 22.44
CA GLU A 41 -7.95 -12.91 22.68
C GLU A 41 -7.84 -11.51 22.06
N PRO A 42 -7.11 -10.58 22.70
CA PRO A 42 -6.86 -9.27 22.12
C PRO A 42 -6.18 -9.40 20.76
N ALA A 43 -6.70 -8.68 19.76
CA ALA A 43 -6.07 -8.61 18.45
C ALA A 43 -4.61 -8.11 18.58
N PRO A 44 -3.68 -8.61 17.75
CA PRO A 44 -2.32 -8.07 17.69
C PRO A 44 -2.32 -6.56 17.41
N ALA A 45 -1.27 -5.88 17.84
CA ALA A 45 -1.12 -4.45 17.53
C ALA A 45 -0.97 -4.25 16.02
N LEU A 46 -1.75 -3.31 15.45
CA LEU A 46 -1.72 -2.99 14.02
C LEU A 46 -0.35 -2.46 13.56
N GLY A 47 0.32 -1.68 14.41
CA GLY A 47 1.52 -0.93 14.04
C GLY A 47 1.23 0.56 13.87
N GLN A 48 2.15 1.27 13.24
CA GLN A 48 2.09 2.71 13.02
C GLN A 48 1.58 3.00 11.60
N ARG A 49 0.53 3.83 11.50
CA ARG A 49 0.12 4.42 10.22
C ARG A 49 1.20 5.38 9.73
N VAL A 50 1.60 5.22 8.47
CA VAL A 50 2.62 6.06 7.85
C VAL A 50 2.12 6.62 6.51
N GLY A 51 2.67 7.77 6.11
CA GLY A 51 2.35 8.40 4.83
C GLY A 51 3.12 7.80 3.66
N ALA A 52 2.67 8.08 2.43
CA ALA A 52 3.32 7.63 1.19
C ALA A 52 4.82 8.01 1.11
N SER A 53 5.21 9.14 1.69
CA SER A 53 6.60 9.59 1.78
C SER A 53 7.54 8.62 2.51
N ARG A 54 7.01 7.62 3.25
CA ARG A 54 7.84 6.55 3.82
C ARG A 54 8.46 5.61 2.79
N LEU A 55 7.85 5.46 1.62
CA LEU A 55 8.32 4.56 0.56
C LEU A 55 8.79 5.33 -0.68
N GLU A 56 8.65 6.65 -0.70
CA GLU A 56 9.00 7.52 -1.82
C GLU A 56 10.49 7.44 -2.19
N GLU A 57 11.40 7.42 -1.23
CA GLU A 57 12.84 7.28 -1.51
C GLU A 57 13.30 5.80 -1.52
N VAL A 58 12.38 4.84 -1.38
CA VAL A 58 12.70 3.42 -1.31
C VAL A 58 12.65 2.82 -2.71
N GLU A 59 13.76 2.25 -3.16
CA GLU A 59 13.83 1.50 -4.41
C GLU A 59 12.95 0.22 -4.31
N PRO A 60 12.00 0.00 -5.25
CA PRO A 60 11.17 -1.20 -5.25
C PRO A 60 12.01 -2.47 -5.43
N ALA A 61 11.71 -3.50 -4.66
CA ALA A 61 12.34 -4.82 -4.82
C ALA A 61 11.86 -5.53 -6.11
N PRO A 62 12.69 -6.43 -6.68
CA PRO A 62 12.24 -7.35 -7.72
C PRO A 62 10.96 -8.08 -7.33
N LEU A 63 10.10 -8.40 -8.30
CA LEU A 63 8.80 -9.04 -8.00
C LEU A 63 8.99 -10.37 -7.26
N ALA A 64 9.92 -11.21 -7.71
CA ALA A 64 10.19 -12.51 -7.10
C ALA A 64 10.71 -12.43 -5.65
N GLU A 65 11.34 -11.31 -5.28
CA GLU A 65 11.84 -11.04 -3.93
C GLU A 65 10.80 -10.35 -3.04
N SER A 66 9.78 -9.75 -3.66
CA SER A 66 8.67 -9.09 -2.97
C SER A 66 7.69 -10.14 -2.43
N LYS A 67 7.97 -10.67 -1.23
CA LYS A 67 7.22 -11.75 -0.57
C LYS A 67 5.91 -11.25 0.04
N VAL A 68 4.79 -11.45 -0.68
CA VAL A 68 3.47 -10.95 -0.27
C VAL A 68 2.61 -12.06 0.34
N ARG A 69 1.93 -11.71 1.43
CA ARG A 69 0.82 -12.47 2.02
C ARG A 69 -0.47 -11.69 1.82
N VAL A 70 -1.57 -12.36 1.46
CA VAL A 70 -2.85 -11.66 1.24
C VAL A 70 -3.84 -11.98 2.36
N LEU A 71 -4.32 -10.97 3.06
CA LEU A 71 -5.23 -11.13 4.19
C LEU A 71 -6.61 -10.54 3.88
N ASN A 72 -7.67 -11.29 4.17
CA ASN A 72 -9.04 -10.84 4.03
C ASN A 72 -9.50 -10.13 5.32
N ALA A 73 -9.84 -8.84 5.22
CA ALA A 73 -10.38 -8.06 6.33
C ALA A 73 -11.77 -7.48 6.01
N ASN A 74 -12.51 -8.10 5.08
CA ASN A 74 -13.79 -7.59 4.57
C ASN A 74 -14.88 -8.67 4.42
N ASN A 75 -14.64 -9.87 4.96
CA ASN A 75 -15.51 -11.05 4.90
C ASN A 75 -15.86 -11.54 3.47
N GLN A 76 -15.10 -11.14 2.45
CA GLN A 76 -15.30 -11.63 1.07
C GLN A 76 -14.64 -13.00 0.87
N ARG A 77 -15.47 -14.05 0.90
CA ARG A 77 -15.00 -15.44 0.77
C ARG A 77 -14.19 -15.65 -0.53
N GLY A 78 -12.99 -16.22 -0.40
CA GLY A 78 -12.13 -16.58 -1.54
C GLY A 78 -11.36 -15.42 -2.17
N GLN A 79 -11.66 -14.17 -1.81
CA GLN A 79 -11.02 -13.00 -2.42
C GLN A 79 -9.50 -12.97 -2.17
N ALA A 80 -9.06 -13.31 -0.95
CA ALA A 80 -7.62 -13.33 -0.64
C ALA A 80 -6.85 -14.37 -1.46
N ALA A 81 -7.45 -15.53 -1.74
CA ALA A 81 -6.84 -16.56 -2.58
C ALA A 81 -6.77 -16.12 -4.06
N ASP A 82 -7.84 -15.50 -4.59
CA ASP A 82 -7.86 -14.95 -5.95
C ASP A 82 -6.80 -13.86 -6.14
N VAL A 83 -6.72 -12.92 -5.20
CA VAL A 83 -5.73 -11.84 -5.24
C VAL A 83 -4.30 -12.38 -5.10
N ALA A 84 -4.07 -13.37 -4.22
CA ALA A 84 -2.76 -14.02 -4.11
C ALA A 84 -2.35 -14.70 -5.42
N SER A 85 -3.27 -15.37 -6.12
CA SER A 85 -3.02 -15.97 -7.43
C SER A 85 -2.62 -14.90 -8.45
N ARG A 86 -3.37 -13.79 -8.53
CA ARG A 86 -3.09 -12.68 -9.45
C ARG A 86 -1.72 -12.04 -9.20
N LEU A 87 -1.32 -11.88 -7.93
CA LEU A 87 0.03 -11.42 -7.59
C LEU A 87 1.09 -12.43 -8.09
N GLY A 88 0.85 -13.73 -7.93
CA GLY A 88 1.70 -14.77 -8.49
C GLY A 88 1.84 -14.68 -10.02
N ASP A 89 0.74 -14.44 -10.74
CA ASP A 89 0.74 -14.28 -12.20
C ASP A 89 1.57 -13.04 -12.65
N LEU A 90 1.50 -11.95 -11.87
CA LEU A 90 2.34 -10.77 -12.07
C LEU A 90 3.83 -11.09 -11.85
N GLY A 91 4.14 -12.04 -10.97
CA GLY A 91 5.50 -12.51 -10.68
C GLY A 91 5.95 -12.25 -9.26
N PHE A 92 5.04 -11.85 -8.37
CA PHE A 92 5.37 -11.62 -6.96
C PHE A 92 5.76 -12.93 -6.27
N GLY A 93 6.76 -12.84 -5.39
CA GLY A 93 7.08 -13.91 -4.46
C GLY A 93 5.93 -14.12 -3.47
N SER A 94 5.63 -15.37 -3.14
CA SER A 94 4.70 -15.67 -2.06
C SER A 94 5.40 -15.66 -0.72
N ALA A 95 4.78 -15.08 0.31
CA ALA A 95 5.29 -15.16 1.67
C ALA A 95 5.42 -16.63 2.15
N PRO A 96 6.44 -16.96 2.96
CA PRO A 96 6.59 -18.29 3.51
C PRO A 96 5.43 -18.65 4.46
N GLY A 97 5.05 -19.94 4.46
CA GLY A 97 3.95 -20.45 5.27
C GLY A 97 2.58 -20.16 4.63
N THR A 98 1.68 -19.56 5.40
CA THR A 98 0.33 -19.24 4.93
C THR A 98 0.36 -18.02 4.01
N GLN A 99 0.12 -18.25 2.72
CA GLN A 99 0.17 -17.24 1.65
C GLN A 99 -1.06 -16.34 1.62
N TYR A 100 -2.22 -16.87 2.01
CA TYR A 100 -3.45 -16.12 2.11
C TYR A 100 -4.31 -16.60 3.28
N GLY A 101 -5.12 -15.72 3.85
CA GLY A 101 -5.97 -16.07 5.00
C GLY A 101 -6.90 -14.94 5.41
N ASN A 102 -7.55 -15.09 6.57
CA ASN A 102 -8.28 -14.00 7.21
C ASN A 102 -7.31 -13.13 8.01
N ASP A 103 -7.61 -11.84 8.11
CA ASP A 103 -6.81 -10.90 8.86
C ASP A 103 -6.96 -11.13 10.38
N PRO A 104 -5.86 -11.35 11.13
CA PRO A 104 -5.93 -11.52 12.58
C PRO A 104 -6.18 -10.21 13.34
N ILE A 105 -6.10 -9.04 12.68
CA ILE A 105 -6.30 -7.73 13.32
C ILE A 105 -7.75 -7.28 13.19
N TYR A 106 -8.30 -7.24 11.98
CA TYR A 106 -9.72 -6.96 11.73
C TYR A 106 -10.52 -8.27 11.78
N VAL A 107 -10.59 -8.87 12.98
CA VAL A 107 -11.23 -10.18 13.21
C VAL A 107 -12.70 -10.23 12.83
N ASN A 108 -13.37 -9.07 12.85
CA ASN A 108 -14.78 -8.92 12.45
C ASN A 108 -14.92 -8.69 10.92
N GLY A 109 -13.83 -8.53 10.19
CA GLY A 109 -13.80 -8.23 8.76
C GLY A 109 -14.44 -6.88 8.42
N ASP A 110 -14.12 -5.86 9.22
CA ASP A 110 -14.68 -4.51 9.20
C ASP A 110 -13.65 -3.45 8.75
N LEU A 111 -12.69 -3.82 7.89
CA LEU A 111 -11.77 -2.85 7.29
C LEU A 111 -12.47 -2.04 6.19
N GLU A 112 -12.81 -0.79 6.48
CA GLU A 112 -13.58 0.12 5.64
C GLU A 112 -12.69 1.06 4.84
N CYS A 113 -11.95 0.51 3.89
CA CYS A 113 -11.12 1.26 2.94
C CYS A 113 -10.74 0.36 1.75
N MET A 114 -9.84 0.84 0.87
CA MET A 114 -9.27 0.02 -0.21
C MET A 114 -8.49 -1.16 0.35
N GLY A 115 -7.69 -0.95 1.39
CA GLY A 115 -6.87 -1.97 2.01
C GLY A 115 -5.68 -1.37 2.73
N GLN A 116 -4.83 -2.23 3.30
CA GLN A 116 -3.59 -1.85 3.97
C GLN A 116 -2.42 -2.64 3.39
N ILE A 117 -1.26 -1.99 3.31
CA ILE A 117 0.04 -2.64 3.08
C ILE A 117 0.77 -2.60 4.42
N ARG A 118 0.91 -3.75 5.07
CA ARG A 118 1.58 -3.88 6.37
C ARG A 118 2.96 -4.48 6.20
N PHE A 119 3.97 -3.81 6.72
CA PHE A 119 5.37 -4.19 6.53
C PHE A 119 6.22 -3.80 7.74
N GLY A 120 7.35 -4.50 7.90
CA GLY A 120 8.41 -4.10 8.83
C GLY A 120 9.49 -3.29 8.12
N VAL A 121 10.46 -2.79 8.87
CA VAL A 121 11.58 -1.99 8.35
C VAL A 121 12.31 -2.71 7.20
N ASN A 122 12.52 -4.02 7.32
CA ASN A 122 13.20 -4.83 6.31
C ASN A 122 12.34 -5.13 5.08
N GLY A 123 11.00 -5.00 5.19
CA GLY A 123 10.05 -5.23 4.11
C GLY A 123 9.75 -3.99 3.25
N ARG A 124 10.35 -2.83 3.55
CA ARG A 124 10.07 -1.57 2.82
C ARG A 124 10.26 -1.67 1.30
N PRO A 125 11.33 -2.29 0.75
CA PRO A 125 11.47 -2.45 -0.70
C PRO A 125 10.35 -3.27 -1.33
N ALA A 126 9.93 -4.37 -0.68
CA ALA A 126 8.79 -5.16 -1.12
C ALA A 126 7.47 -4.39 -1.01
N ALA A 127 7.30 -3.58 0.04
CA ALA A 127 6.11 -2.75 0.23
C ALA A 127 6.02 -1.66 -0.85
N ALA A 128 7.15 -1.06 -1.24
CA ALA A 128 7.22 -0.11 -2.34
C ALA A 128 6.77 -0.76 -3.66
N THR A 129 7.15 -2.01 -3.91
CA THR A 129 6.68 -2.77 -5.08
C THR A 129 5.19 -3.08 -5.02
N VAL A 130 4.66 -3.45 -3.85
CA VAL A 130 3.22 -3.68 -3.67
C VAL A 130 2.41 -2.39 -3.85
N GLN A 131 2.96 -1.24 -3.44
CA GLN A 131 2.29 0.05 -3.62
C GLN A 131 2.03 0.37 -5.10
N LEU A 132 2.87 -0.09 -6.03
CA LEU A 132 2.66 0.10 -7.47
C LEU A 132 1.40 -0.60 -8.01
N VAL A 133 0.98 -1.71 -7.36
CA VAL A 133 -0.20 -2.49 -7.78
C VAL A 133 -1.48 -2.10 -7.03
N VAL A 134 -1.34 -1.55 -5.82
CA VAL A 134 -2.44 -1.11 -4.96
C VAL A 134 -2.14 0.26 -4.33
N PRO A 135 -2.01 1.32 -5.15
CA PRO A 135 -1.47 2.61 -4.70
C PRO A 135 -2.35 3.35 -3.68
N CYS A 136 -3.64 3.02 -3.63
CA CYS A 136 -4.59 3.62 -2.69
C CYS A 136 -4.70 2.89 -1.34
N ALA A 137 -3.86 1.87 -1.10
CA ALA A 137 -3.84 1.18 0.18
C ALA A 137 -3.09 2.01 1.24
N GLU A 138 -3.60 2.02 2.46
CA GLU A 138 -2.96 2.69 3.60
C GLU A 138 -1.67 1.94 4.00
N LEU A 139 -0.60 2.69 4.28
CA LEU A 139 0.67 2.10 4.69
C LEU A 139 0.73 1.96 6.21
N ILE A 140 1.06 0.77 6.67
CA ILE A 140 1.24 0.44 8.09
C ILE A 140 2.64 -0.13 8.29
N GLU A 141 3.46 0.54 9.09
CA GLU A 141 4.75 0.02 9.52
C GLU A 141 4.58 -0.66 10.89
N ASP A 142 4.79 -1.97 10.95
CA ASP A 142 4.75 -2.76 12.18
C ASP A 142 6.16 -3.18 12.64
N GLN A 143 6.23 -3.93 13.75
CA GLN A 143 7.51 -4.32 14.36
C GLN A 143 8.04 -5.66 13.85
N ARG A 144 7.50 -6.23 12.76
CA ARG A 144 8.03 -7.46 12.17
C ARG A 144 9.48 -7.23 11.70
N THR A 145 10.30 -8.26 11.83
CA THR A 145 11.73 -8.21 11.45
C THR A 145 12.02 -8.93 10.15
N ASP A 146 11.05 -9.65 9.59
CA ASP A 146 11.17 -10.26 8.28
C ASP A 146 10.91 -9.26 7.14
N GLU A 147 11.17 -9.71 5.92
CA GLU A 147 10.99 -8.94 4.68
C GLU A 147 9.58 -9.12 4.09
N THR A 148 8.66 -9.77 4.82
CA THR A 148 7.33 -10.08 4.27
C THR A 148 6.42 -8.88 4.37
N VAL A 149 5.52 -8.78 3.39
CA VAL A 149 4.50 -7.73 3.32
C VAL A 149 3.13 -8.38 3.35
N ASP A 150 2.24 -7.88 4.19
CA ASP A 150 0.84 -8.29 4.15
C ASP A 150 0.03 -7.26 3.35
N LEU A 151 -0.62 -7.71 2.29
CA LEU A 151 -1.66 -6.98 1.58
C LEU A 151 -3.02 -7.34 2.19
N VAL A 152 -3.61 -6.40 2.91
CA VAL A 152 -4.89 -6.59 3.61
C VAL A 152 -6.02 -5.96 2.82
N LEU A 153 -7.02 -6.76 2.49
CA LEU A 153 -8.12 -6.38 1.60
C LEU A 153 -9.27 -5.77 2.40
N GLY A 154 -9.58 -4.50 2.14
CA GLY A 154 -10.72 -3.79 2.73
C GLY A 154 -12.00 -3.91 1.90
N SER A 155 -13.11 -3.43 2.44
CA SER A 155 -14.45 -3.53 1.82
C SER A 155 -14.58 -2.77 0.49
N LEU A 156 -13.72 -1.77 0.26
CA LEU A 156 -13.68 -1.01 -0.99
C LEU A 156 -12.71 -1.61 -2.03
N PHE A 157 -11.97 -2.66 -1.71
CA PHE A 157 -11.03 -3.30 -2.64
C PHE A 157 -11.75 -3.73 -3.94
N ARG A 158 -11.22 -3.30 -5.09
CA ARG A 158 -11.78 -3.61 -6.42
C ARG A 158 -10.91 -4.52 -7.28
N GLY A 159 -9.71 -4.85 -6.83
CA GLY A 159 -8.75 -5.64 -7.58
C GLY A 159 -7.39 -4.96 -7.65
N ILE A 160 -6.47 -5.64 -8.32
CA ILE A 160 -5.15 -5.11 -8.66
C ILE A 160 -5.28 -4.39 -10.00
N GLN A 161 -5.02 -3.08 -10.00
CA GLN A 161 -5.14 -2.21 -11.17
C GLN A 161 -3.96 -1.23 -11.20
N PRO A 162 -2.75 -1.69 -11.56
CA PRO A 162 -1.63 -0.80 -11.80
C PRO A 162 -1.94 0.18 -12.93
N SER A 163 -1.38 1.39 -12.86
CA SER A 163 -1.37 2.33 -13.99
C SER A 163 -0.48 1.79 -15.12
N ASN A 164 -0.61 2.38 -16.32
CA ASN A 164 0.27 1.99 -17.44
C ASN A 164 1.76 2.18 -17.10
N ASP A 165 2.10 3.25 -16.37
CA ASP A 165 3.47 3.52 -15.93
C ASP A 165 3.91 2.48 -14.88
N ALA A 166 3.03 2.13 -13.95
CA ALA A 166 3.28 1.06 -12.98
C ALA A 166 3.48 -0.29 -13.66
N GLU A 167 2.69 -0.64 -14.69
CA GLU A 167 2.91 -1.87 -15.46
C GLU A 167 4.31 -1.93 -16.07
N GLU A 168 4.84 -0.82 -16.58
CA GLU A 168 6.17 -0.76 -17.19
C GLU A 168 7.28 -0.92 -16.13
N VAL A 169 7.12 -0.29 -14.97
CA VAL A 169 8.02 -0.51 -13.83
C VAL A 169 7.97 -1.97 -13.37
N LEU A 170 6.78 -2.55 -13.24
CA LEU A 170 6.60 -3.95 -12.82
C LEU A 170 7.25 -4.92 -13.82
N ARG A 171 7.20 -4.64 -15.14
CA ARG A 171 7.93 -5.43 -16.15
C ARG A 171 9.43 -5.41 -15.94
N SER A 172 9.98 -4.23 -15.62
CA SER A 172 11.40 -4.06 -15.31
C SER A 172 11.81 -4.82 -14.04
N LEU A 173 10.91 -4.87 -13.05
CA LEU A 173 11.11 -5.60 -11.79
C LEU A 173 10.92 -7.13 -11.89
N LYS A 174 10.27 -7.62 -12.95
CA LYS A 174 9.99 -9.06 -13.12
C LYS A 174 11.24 -9.88 -13.47
N ASN A 175 12.11 -9.33 -14.32
CA ASN A 175 13.30 -10.02 -14.84
C ASN A 175 14.53 -9.10 -14.72
N PRO A 176 15.03 -8.82 -13.51
CA PRO A 176 16.29 -8.12 -13.38
C PRO A 176 17.41 -8.96 -14.01
N ALA A 177 18.30 -8.33 -14.78
CA ALA A 177 19.46 -9.04 -15.33
C ALA A 177 20.32 -9.59 -14.18
N PRO A 178 20.90 -10.81 -14.28
CA PRO A 178 21.70 -11.37 -13.20
C PRO A 178 22.88 -10.46 -12.84
N GLY A 179 22.89 -9.95 -11.61
CA GLY A 179 23.94 -9.04 -11.11
C GLY A 179 23.72 -7.56 -11.40
N ASP A 180 22.56 -7.16 -11.92
CA ASP A 180 22.18 -5.76 -12.18
C ASP A 180 20.93 -5.41 -11.35
N SER A 181 20.97 -4.30 -10.61
CA SER A 181 19.73 -3.69 -10.10
C SER A 181 18.96 -3.14 -11.31
N PRO A 182 17.63 -3.39 -11.42
CA PRO A 182 16.85 -2.85 -12.53
C PRO A 182 16.97 -1.33 -12.52
N LYS A 183 17.59 -0.76 -13.56
CA LYS A 183 17.70 0.70 -13.72
C LYS A 183 16.33 1.23 -14.14
N ILE A 184 15.49 1.49 -13.16
CA ILE A 184 14.19 2.11 -13.36
C ILE A 184 14.44 3.61 -13.57
N ASP A 185 13.85 4.16 -14.63
CA ASP A 185 13.84 5.60 -14.84
C ASP A 185 13.09 6.28 -13.68
N ILE A 186 13.70 7.29 -13.05
CA ILE A 186 13.16 7.93 -11.84
C ILE A 186 11.83 8.61 -12.16
N ASP A 187 11.71 9.25 -13.33
CA ASP A 187 10.49 9.95 -13.74
C ASP A 187 9.36 8.92 -13.99
N LEU A 188 9.72 7.76 -14.55
CA LEU A 188 8.76 6.65 -14.72
C LEU A 188 8.31 6.08 -13.38
N LEU A 189 9.22 5.93 -12.41
CA LEU A 189 8.88 5.44 -11.08
C LEU A 189 7.99 6.42 -10.33
N GLU A 190 8.24 7.72 -10.45
CA GLU A 190 7.40 8.78 -9.87
C GLU A 190 5.99 8.77 -10.49
N ALA A 191 5.90 8.65 -11.82
CA ALA A 191 4.63 8.50 -12.52
C ALA A 191 3.88 7.23 -12.09
N ALA A 192 4.59 6.11 -11.95
CA ALA A 192 4.03 4.84 -11.52
C ALA A 192 3.44 4.87 -10.09
N ARG A 193 4.02 5.70 -9.20
CA ARG A 193 3.52 5.92 -7.84
C ARG A 193 2.33 6.87 -7.78
N THR A 194 2.13 7.66 -8.82
CA THR A 194 1.03 8.62 -8.87
C THR A 194 -0.26 7.92 -9.27
N ALA A 195 -1.16 7.74 -8.30
CA ALA A 195 -2.50 7.23 -8.55
C ALA A 195 -3.57 8.18 -8.00
N ARG A 196 -4.73 8.14 -8.62
CA ARG A 196 -5.91 8.86 -8.14
C ARG A 196 -6.70 7.95 -7.20
N CYS A 197 -6.77 8.38 -5.95
CA CYS A 197 -7.52 7.79 -4.86
C CYS A 197 -8.51 8.86 -4.38
#